data_AF-Q9UMX3-F1
#
_entry.id   AF-Q9UMX3-F1
#
_cell.length_a   1.000
_cell.length_b   1.000
_cell.length_c   1.000
_cell.angle_alpha   90.00
_cell.angle_beta   90.00
_cell.angle_gamma   90.00
#
_symmetry.space_group_name_H-M   'P 1'
#
loop_
_entity.id
_entity.type
_entity.pdbx_description
1 polymer ?
#
loop_
_entity_poly.entity_id
_entity_poly.type
_entity_poly.pdbx_seq_one_letter_code
_entity_poly.pdbx_strand_id
1 'polypeptide(L)'
;MEVLRRSSVFAAEIMDAFDRSPTDKELVAQAKALGREYVHARLLRAGLSWSAPERAAPVPGRLAEVCAVLLRLGDELEMIRPSVYRNVARQLHISLQSEPVVTDAFLAVAGHIFSAGITWGKVVSLYAVAAGLAVDCVRQAQPAMVHALVDCLGEFVRKTLATWLRRRGGWTDVLKCVVSTDPGLRSHWLVAALCSFGRFLKAAFFVLLPER
;
A
#
# COMPACT_ATOMS: atom_id res chain seq x y z
N MET A 1 -13.07 2.17 -50.26
CA MET A 1 -12.31 1.10 -49.57
C MET A 1 -11.33 1.63 -48.53
N GLU A 2 -10.60 2.72 -48.78
CA GLU A 2 -9.55 3.21 -47.87
C GLU A 2 -10.04 3.76 -46.52
N VAL A 3 -11.21 4.43 -46.51
CA VAL A 3 -11.83 4.94 -45.27
C VAL A 3 -12.18 3.79 -44.30
N LEU A 4 -12.76 2.69 -44.79
CA LEU A 4 -13.07 1.51 -43.98
C LEU A 4 -11.81 0.83 -43.41
N ARG A 5 -10.71 0.86 -44.18
CA ARG A 5 -9.41 0.35 -43.71
C ARG A 5 -8.84 1.21 -42.58
N ARG A 6 -8.94 2.55 -42.67
CA ARG A 6 -8.52 3.44 -41.56
C ARG A 6 -9.37 3.23 -40.31
N SER A 7 -10.69 3.07 -40.45
CA SER A 7 -11.58 2.81 -39.30
C SER A 7 -11.28 1.49 -38.62
N SER A 8 -10.96 0.42 -39.37
CA SER A 8 -10.61 -0.88 -38.79
C SER A 8 -9.22 -0.90 -38.13
N VAL A 9 -8.23 -0.22 -38.72
CA VAL A 9 -6.91 -0.06 -38.08
C VAL A 9 -7.03 0.75 -36.80
N PHE A 10 -7.76 1.87 -36.81
CA PHE A 10 -7.98 2.67 -35.61
C PHE A 10 -8.76 1.91 -34.54
N ALA A 11 -9.79 1.12 -34.93
CA ALA A 11 -10.49 0.25 -34.00
C ALA A 11 -9.59 -0.85 -33.43
N ALA A 12 -8.67 -1.41 -34.23
CA ALA A 12 -7.70 -2.40 -33.78
C ALA A 12 -6.66 -1.78 -32.84
N GLU A 13 -6.13 -0.58 -33.15
CA GLU A 13 -5.20 0.15 -32.28
C GLU A 13 -5.87 0.55 -30.96
N ILE A 14 -7.14 0.99 -31.01
CA ILE A 14 -7.94 1.23 -29.80
C ILE A 14 -8.12 -0.08 -29.03
N MET A 15 -8.52 -1.17 -29.68
CA MET A 15 -8.68 -2.46 -29.01
C MET A 15 -7.38 -2.93 -28.37
N ASP A 16 -6.24 -2.85 -29.07
CA ASP A 16 -4.93 -3.26 -28.57
C ASP A 16 -4.43 -2.35 -27.42
N ALA A 17 -4.76 -1.05 -27.47
CA ALA A 17 -4.52 -0.11 -26.38
C ALA A 17 -5.41 -0.37 -25.16
N PHE A 18 -6.66 -0.81 -25.36
CA PHE A 18 -7.56 -1.25 -24.29
C PHE A 18 -7.21 -2.66 -23.77
N ASP A 19 -6.61 -3.53 -24.60
CA ASP A 19 -6.40 -4.95 -24.31
C ASP A 19 -5.23 -5.24 -23.38
N ARG A 20 -4.29 -4.31 -23.19
CA ARG A 20 -3.23 -4.52 -22.18
C ARG A 20 -3.62 -4.09 -20.78
N SER A 21 -4.83 -4.45 -20.37
CA SER A 21 -5.17 -4.47 -18.95
C SER A 21 -4.24 -5.46 -18.24
N PRO A 22 -3.62 -5.09 -17.11
CA PRO A 22 -2.66 -5.97 -16.44
C PRO A 22 -3.34 -7.27 -16.01
N THR A 23 -2.67 -8.38 -16.29
CA THR A 23 -3.13 -9.72 -15.90
C THR A 23 -3.11 -9.88 -14.38
N ASP A 24 -3.88 -10.83 -13.85
CA ASP A 24 -3.87 -11.09 -12.40
C ASP A 24 -2.51 -11.49 -11.88
N LYS A 25 -1.74 -12.23 -12.70
CA LYS A 25 -0.37 -12.60 -12.39
C LYS A 25 0.53 -11.37 -12.26
N GLU A 26 0.41 -10.40 -13.17
CA GLU A 26 1.14 -9.14 -13.10
C GLU A 26 0.70 -8.30 -11.90
N LEU A 27 -0.61 -8.17 -11.66
CA LEU A 27 -1.14 -7.41 -10.52
C LEU A 27 -0.66 -7.98 -9.18
N VAL A 28 -0.59 -9.30 -9.04
CA VAL A 28 -0.08 -9.97 -7.84
C VAL A 28 1.44 -9.84 -7.72
N ALA A 29 2.18 -9.95 -8.81
CA ALA A 29 3.63 -9.72 -8.80
C ALA A 29 3.97 -8.28 -8.39
N GLN A 30 3.24 -7.31 -8.93
CA GLN A 30 3.33 -5.89 -8.55
C GLN A 30 2.95 -5.69 -7.08
N ALA A 31 1.90 -6.34 -6.60
CA ALA A 31 1.48 -6.24 -5.21
C ALA A 31 2.56 -6.72 -4.23
N LYS A 32 3.19 -7.86 -4.52
CA LYS A 32 4.31 -8.38 -3.72
C LYS A 32 5.51 -7.44 -3.77
N ALA A 33 5.85 -6.90 -4.94
CA ALA A 33 6.96 -5.94 -5.08
C ALA A 33 6.70 -4.66 -4.26
N LEU A 34 5.52 -4.07 -4.40
CA LEU A 34 5.08 -2.93 -3.58
C LEU A 34 5.09 -3.29 -2.09
N GLY A 35 4.67 -4.50 -1.72
CA GLY A 35 4.65 -4.97 -0.34
C GLY A 35 6.04 -5.02 0.27
N ARG A 36 7.03 -5.56 -0.45
CA ARG A 36 8.44 -5.61 -0.01
C ARG A 36 9.00 -4.22 0.21
N GLU A 37 8.82 -3.31 -0.74
CA GLU A 37 9.31 -1.93 -0.63
C GLU A 37 8.64 -1.18 0.51
N TYR A 38 7.33 -1.32 0.64
CA TYR A 38 6.57 -0.68 1.71
C TYR A 38 7.05 -1.15 3.08
N VAL A 39 7.16 -2.47 3.29
CA VAL A 39 7.64 -3.05 4.54
C VAL A 39 9.08 -2.65 4.82
N HIS A 40 9.95 -2.69 3.82
CA HIS A 40 11.35 -2.30 3.96
C HIS A 40 11.49 -0.83 4.38
N ALA A 41 10.79 0.09 3.73
CA ALA A 41 10.78 1.51 4.11
C ALA A 41 10.29 1.72 5.56
N ARG A 42 9.31 0.93 5.99
CA ARG A 42 8.75 0.98 7.35
C ARG A 42 9.71 0.43 8.41
N LEU A 43 10.47 -0.61 8.08
CA LEU A 43 11.53 -1.16 8.92
C LEU A 43 12.67 -0.15 9.08
N LEU A 44 13.16 0.43 7.98
CA LEU A 44 14.18 1.47 8.02
C LEU A 44 13.76 2.67 8.88
N ARG A 45 12.51 3.13 8.73
CA ARG A 45 11.96 4.21 9.56
C ARG A 45 11.90 3.85 11.05
N ALA A 46 11.73 2.56 11.37
CA ALA A 46 11.76 2.06 12.74
C ALA A 46 13.17 1.82 13.28
N GLY A 47 14.23 2.14 12.52
CA GLY A 47 15.62 1.88 12.89
C GLY A 47 16.01 0.40 12.79
N LEU A 48 15.24 -0.39 12.03
CA LEU A 48 15.43 -1.83 11.87
C LEU A 48 15.99 -2.13 10.48
N SER A 49 16.95 -3.04 10.40
CA SER A 49 17.45 -3.57 9.13
C SER A 49 16.77 -4.89 8.81
N TRP A 50 16.29 -5.04 7.58
CA TRP A 50 15.89 -6.33 7.03
C TRP A 50 16.61 -6.51 5.70
N SER A 51 17.57 -7.43 5.68
CA SER A 51 18.21 -7.87 4.45
C SER A 51 17.19 -8.67 3.66
N ALA A 52 16.59 -8.06 2.63
CA ALA A 52 15.81 -8.82 1.67
C ALA A 52 16.76 -9.85 1.01
N PRO A 53 16.54 -11.18 1.16
CA PRO A 53 17.38 -12.22 0.54
C PRO A 53 17.43 -12.11 -0.98
N GLU A 54 16.44 -11.47 -1.58
CA GLU A 54 16.46 -11.05 -2.97
C GLU A 54 16.34 -9.53 -2.94
N ARG A 55 17.36 -8.78 -3.36
CA ARG A 55 17.12 -7.42 -3.88
C ARG A 55 16.26 -7.61 -5.12
N ALA A 56 14.96 -7.82 -4.91
CA ALA A 56 13.97 -7.79 -5.97
C ALA A 56 14.25 -6.50 -6.73
N ALA A 57 14.43 -6.60 -8.04
CA ALA A 57 14.80 -5.46 -8.86
C ALA A 57 13.96 -4.24 -8.47
N PRO A 58 14.58 -3.05 -8.30
CA PRO A 58 13.86 -1.87 -7.86
C PRO A 58 12.62 -1.68 -8.71
N VAL A 59 11.51 -1.42 -8.03
CA VAL A 59 10.19 -1.32 -8.65
C VAL A 59 10.26 -0.30 -9.81
N PRO A 60 10.09 -0.72 -11.07
CA PRO A 60 10.42 0.13 -12.21
C PRO A 60 9.36 1.22 -12.45
N GLY A 61 9.82 2.41 -12.85
CA GLY A 61 9.00 3.48 -13.39
C GLY A 61 7.82 3.88 -12.51
N ARG A 62 6.61 3.84 -13.07
CA ARG A 62 5.38 4.30 -12.41
C ARG A 62 5.03 3.54 -11.13
N LEU A 63 5.51 2.32 -10.95
CA LEU A 63 5.25 1.59 -9.71
C LEU A 63 6.06 2.15 -8.53
N ALA A 64 7.19 2.83 -8.76
CA ALA A 64 7.90 3.54 -7.71
C ALA A 64 7.08 4.74 -7.19
N GLU A 65 6.41 5.47 -8.09
CA GLU A 65 5.45 6.52 -7.73
C GLU A 65 4.28 5.97 -6.93
N VAL A 66 3.75 4.80 -7.33
CA VAL A 66 2.71 4.09 -6.57
C VAL A 66 3.20 3.77 -5.16
N CYS A 67 4.41 3.20 -5.01
CA CYS A 67 4.97 2.90 -3.70
C CYS A 67 5.08 4.15 -2.82
N ALA A 68 5.59 5.26 -3.37
CA ALA A 68 5.69 6.53 -2.65
C ALA A 68 4.32 7.06 -2.21
N VAL A 69 3.30 6.96 -3.06
CA VAL A 69 1.92 7.33 -2.72
C VAL A 69 1.34 6.44 -1.63
N LEU A 70 1.50 5.12 -1.74
CA LEU A 70 1.05 4.18 -0.71
C LEU A 70 1.69 4.51 0.64
N LEU A 71 3.01 4.72 0.68
CA LEU A 71 3.74 5.09 1.89
C LEU A 71 3.19 6.38 2.50
N ARG A 72 3.06 7.44 1.70
CA ARG A 72 2.52 8.73 2.16
C ARG A 72 1.10 8.60 2.73
N LEU A 73 0.22 7.88 2.03
CA LEU A 73 -1.16 7.66 2.49
C LEU A 73 -1.20 6.79 3.76
N GLY A 74 -0.32 5.80 3.88
CA GLY A 74 -0.24 4.97 5.09
C GLY A 74 0.29 5.72 6.29
N ASP A 75 1.21 6.66 6.07
CA ASP A 75 1.69 7.58 7.10
C ASP A 75 0.55 8.49 7.58
N GLU A 76 -0.29 8.96 6.65
CA GLU A 76 -1.51 9.70 6.98
C GLU A 76 -2.48 8.87 7.83
N LEU A 77 -2.74 7.62 7.43
CA LEU A 77 -3.62 6.72 8.20
C LEU A 77 -3.07 6.44 9.60
N GLU A 78 -1.77 6.20 9.72
CA GLU A 78 -1.11 5.95 11.01
C GLU A 78 -1.11 7.17 11.92
N MET A 79 -0.96 8.38 11.36
CA MET A 79 -1.11 9.62 12.14
C MET A 79 -2.54 9.79 12.66
N ILE A 80 -3.55 9.45 11.85
CA ILE A 80 -4.96 9.61 12.23
C ILE A 80 -5.37 8.54 13.26
N ARG A 81 -4.89 7.30 13.13
CA ARG A 81 -5.23 6.18 14.02
C ARG A 81 -3.99 5.37 14.41
N PRO A 82 -3.09 5.92 15.26
CA PRO A 82 -1.86 5.23 15.63
C PRO A 82 -2.12 3.91 16.35
N SER A 83 -3.23 3.84 17.10
CA SER A 83 -3.67 2.65 17.81
C SER A 83 -4.05 1.49 16.90
N VAL A 84 -4.24 1.67 15.59
CA VAL A 84 -4.57 0.59 14.64
C VAL A 84 -3.31 0.02 13.98
N TYR A 85 -2.33 0.88 13.67
CA TYR A 85 -1.19 0.51 12.81
C TYR A 85 0.14 0.31 13.56
N ARG A 86 0.18 0.56 14.88
CA ARG A 86 1.37 0.37 15.72
C ARG A 86 1.15 -0.73 16.75
N ASN A 87 2.15 -1.58 16.96
CA ASN A 87 2.07 -2.71 17.89
C ASN A 87 0.86 -3.60 17.56
N VAL A 88 0.70 -3.93 16.28
CA VAL A 88 -0.45 -4.69 15.75
C VAL A 88 -0.50 -6.06 16.40
N ALA A 89 0.65 -6.72 16.58
CA ALA A 89 0.72 -8.02 17.25
C ALA A 89 0.18 -7.97 18.68
N ARG A 90 0.51 -6.90 19.41
CA ARG A 90 0.04 -6.67 20.78
C ARG A 90 -1.47 -6.42 20.82
N GLN A 91 -2.02 -5.68 19.86
CA GLN A 91 -3.47 -5.45 19.77
C GLN A 91 -4.24 -6.72 19.42
N LEU A 92 -3.64 -7.60 18.61
CA LEU A 92 -4.23 -8.89 18.23
C LEU A 92 -4.03 -9.97 19.29
N HIS A 93 -3.23 -9.71 20.34
CA HIS A 93 -2.90 -10.67 21.39
C HIS A 93 -2.33 -12.01 20.84
N ILE A 94 -1.52 -11.93 19.79
CA ILE A 94 -0.95 -13.12 19.12
C ILE A 94 0.52 -13.36 19.47
N SER A 95 0.92 -14.63 19.43
CA SER A 95 2.33 -15.03 19.45
C SER A 95 2.94 -14.88 18.06
N LEU A 96 4.13 -14.27 17.97
CA LEU A 96 4.88 -14.12 16.71
C LEU A 96 5.83 -15.29 16.41
N GLN A 97 5.76 -16.37 17.20
CA GLN A 97 6.64 -17.54 17.04
C GLN A 97 6.14 -18.54 15.98
N SER A 98 4.93 -18.34 15.43
CA SER A 98 4.31 -19.27 14.48
C SER A 98 3.81 -18.50 13.25
N GLU A 99 4.30 -18.88 12.07
CA GLU A 99 3.93 -18.24 10.80
C GLU A 99 2.43 -18.35 10.50
N PRO A 100 1.77 -19.53 10.66
CA PRO A 100 0.31 -19.63 10.49
C PRO A 100 -0.45 -18.65 11.39
N VAL A 101 -0.06 -18.51 12.67
CA VAL A 101 -0.73 -17.59 13.60
C VAL A 101 -0.65 -16.14 13.11
N VAL A 102 0.52 -15.71 12.63
CA VAL A 102 0.71 -14.34 12.14
C VAL A 102 -0.04 -14.09 10.83
N THR A 103 0.03 -15.04 9.90
CA THR A 103 -0.62 -14.92 8.58
C THR A 103 -2.14 -15.02 8.69
N ASP A 104 -2.68 -15.91 9.52
CA ASP A 104 -4.13 -16.01 9.78
C ASP A 104 -4.67 -14.75 10.46
N ALA A 105 -3.95 -14.21 11.44
CA ALA A 105 -4.32 -12.96 12.10
C ALA A 105 -4.33 -11.78 11.11
N PHE A 106 -3.33 -11.71 10.22
CA PHE A 106 -3.30 -10.73 9.14
C PHE A 106 -4.50 -10.88 8.20
N LEU A 107 -4.84 -12.10 7.77
CA LEU A 107 -5.98 -12.38 6.90
C LEU A 107 -7.32 -12.07 7.55
N ALA A 108 -7.47 -12.33 8.85
CA ALA A 108 -8.65 -11.96 9.60
C ALA A 108 -8.86 -10.43 9.60
N VAL A 109 -7.82 -9.66 9.93
CA VAL A 109 -7.86 -8.19 9.88
C VAL A 109 -8.16 -7.69 8.47
N ALA A 110 -7.55 -8.29 7.44
CA ALA A 110 -7.84 -7.97 6.06
C ALA A 110 -9.32 -8.23 5.71
N GLY A 111 -9.86 -9.38 6.08
CA GLY A 111 -11.28 -9.71 5.90
C GLY A 111 -12.21 -8.66 6.52
N HIS A 112 -11.91 -8.20 7.74
CA HIS A 112 -12.66 -7.15 8.40
C HIS A 112 -12.58 -5.80 7.68
N ILE A 113 -11.39 -5.38 7.24
CA ILE A 113 -11.18 -4.13 6.49
C ILE A 113 -12.04 -4.10 5.23
N PHE A 114 -12.10 -5.22 4.49
CA PHE A 114 -12.78 -5.30 3.19
C PHE A 114 -14.23 -5.80 3.23
N SER A 115 -14.76 -6.14 4.42
CA SER A 115 -16.14 -6.65 4.60
C SER A 115 -17.24 -5.81 3.93
N ALA A 116 -17.14 -4.48 4.01
CA ALA A 116 -18.09 -3.53 3.40
C ALA A 116 -17.62 -2.98 2.04
N GLY A 117 -16.76 -3.71 1.31
CA GLY A 117 -16.29 -3.32 -0.03
C GLY A 117 -14.88 -2.73 -0.07
N ILE A 118 -14.40 -2.47 -1.29
CA ILE A 118 -13.00 -2.14 -1.60
C ILE A 118 -12.84 -0.66 -1.96
N THR A 119 -11.91 0.02 -1.30
CA THR A 119 -11.48 1.40 -1.60
C THR A 119 -9.96 1.49 -1.53
N TRP A 120 -9.35 2.46 -2.20
CA TRP A 120 -7.91 2.70 -2.10
C TRP A 120 -7.45 2.95 -0.66
N GLY A 121 -8.24 3.67 0.15
CA GLY A 121 -7.94 3.84 1.58
C GLY A 121 -7.81 2.51 2.34
N LYS A 122 -8.70 1.55 2.06
CA LYS A 122 -8.63 0.19 2.63
C LYS A 122 -7.45 -0.63 2.11
N VAL A 123 -7.10 -0.49 0.82
CA VAL A 123 -5.88 -1.08 0.25
C VAL A 123 -4.65 -0.53 0.96
N VAL A 124 -4.56 0.77 1.19
CA VAL A 124 -3.44 1.36 1.96
C VAL A 124 -3.43 0.86 3.40
N SER A 125 -4.60 0.73 4.06
CA SER A 125 -4.69 0.11 5.39
C SER A 125 -4.12 -1.31 5.42
N LEU A 126 -4.39 -2.13 4.41
CA LEU A 126 -3.85 -3.50 4.31
C LEU A 126 -2.31 -3.51 4.31
N TYR A 127 -1.68 -2.66 3.51
CA TYR A 127 -0.22 -2.53 3.45
C TYR A 127 0.35 -2.02 4.78
N ALA A 128 -0.31 -1.03 5.39
CA ALA A 128 0.10 -0.49 6.69
C ALA A 128 0.02 -1.54 7.81
N VAL A 129 -1.02 -2.38 7.83
CA VAL A 129 -1.15 -3.50 8.79
C VAL A 129 -0.07 -4.55 8.57
N ALA A 130 0.16 -4.98 7.32
CA ALA A 130 1.22 -5.93 6.99
C ALA A 130 2.60 -5.44 7.45
N ALA A 131 2.90 -4.15 7.20
CA ALA A 131 4.15 -3.54 7.65
C ALA A 131 4.24 -3.35 9.16
N GLY A 132 3.12 -3.04 9.83
CA GLY A 132 3.07 -3.00 11.29
C GLY A 132 3.40 -4.35 11.92
N LEU A 133 2.81 -5.43 11.41
CA LEU A 133 3.14 -6.80 11.81
C LEU A 133 4.59 -7.16 11.51
N ALA A 134 5.09 -6.81 10.33
CA ALA A 134 6.48 -7.07 9.96
C ALA A 134 7.48 -6.38 10.91
N VAL A 135 7.21 -5.12 11.29
CA VAL A 135 8.01 -4.40 12.29
C VAL A 135 7.97 -5.11 13.64
N ASP A 136 6.80 -5.57 14.08
CA ASP A 136 6.66 -6.30 15.35
C ASP A 136 7.43 -7.64 15.30
N CYS A 137 7.37 -8.37 14.18
CA CYS A 137 8.10 -9.62 14.00
C CYS A 137 9.63 -9.41 14.04
N VAL A 138 10.14 -8.40 13.32
CA VAL A 138 11.60 -8.11 13.32
C VAL A 138 12.08 -7.70 14.72
N ARG A 139 11.29 -6.93 15.47
CA ARG A 139 11.60 -6.57 16.87
C ARG A 139 11.67 -7.77 17.80
N GLN A 140 10.92 -8.83 17.52
CA GLN A 140 10.93 -10.09 18.27
C GLN A 140 11.91 -11.12 17.70
N ALA A 141 12.89 -10.69 16.90
CA ALA A 141 13.87 -11.56 16.25
C ALA A 141 13.24 -12.64 15.34
N GLN A 142 12.11 -12.32 14.72
CA GLN A 142 11.40 -13.17 13.76
C GLN A 142 11.36 -12.56 12.34
N PRO A 143 12.51 -12.21 11.72
CA PRO A 143 12.55 -11.58 10.40
C PRO A 143 12.05 -12.49 9.26
N ALA A 144 12.05 -13.81 9.45
CA ALA A 144 11.51 -14.76 8.47
C ALA A 144 10.02 -14.51 8.18
N MET A 145 9.25 -14.04 9.17
CA MET A 145 7.83 -13.72 9.04
C MET A 145 7.55 -12.62 8.01
N VAL A 146 8.52 -11.77 7.71
CA VAL A 146 8.35 -10.68 6.74
C VAL A 146 8.06 -11.23 5.35
N HIS A 147 8.72 -12.32 4.96
CA HIS A 147 8.47 -12.99 3.68
C HIS A 147 7.06 -13.57 3.61
N ALA A 148 6.67 -14.30 4.65
CA ALA A 148 5.34 -14.89 4.76
C ALA A 148 4.24 -13.83 4.70
N LEU A 149 4.41 -12.68 5.37
CA LEU A 149 3.48 -11.56 5.34
C LEU A 149 3.34 -10.96 3.93
N VAL A 150 4.43 -10.76 3.20
CA VAL A 150 4.40 -10.26 1.82
C VAL A 150 3.74 -11.27 0.88
N ASP A 151 4.01 -12.55 1.04
CA ASP A 151 3.38 -13.60 0.23
C ASP A 151 1.89 -13.71 0.52
N CYS A 152 1.51 -13.63 1.80
CA CYS A 152 0.13 -13.59 2.25
C CYS A 152 -0.62 -12.36 1.72
N LEU A 153 0.02 -11.18 1.72
CA LEU A 153 -0.51 -9.96 1.09
C LEU A 153 -0.78 -10.18 -0.40
N GLY A 154 0.18 -10.76 -1.13
CA GLY A 154 0.02 -11.06 -2.56
C GLY A 154 -1.11 -12.05 -2.82
N GLU A 155 -1.26 -13.05 -1.96
CA GLU A 155 -2.34 -14.04 -2.06
C GLU A 155 -3.71 -13.43 -1.77
N PHE A 156 -3.80 -12.54 -0.77
CA PHE A 156 -5.01 -11.78 -0.50
C PHE A 156 -5.39 -10.89 -1.70
N VAL A 157 -4.40 -10.23 -2.32
CA VAL A 157 -4.62 -9.44 -3.53
C VAL A 157 -5.15 -10.33 -4.65
N ARG A 158 -4.56 -11.51 -4.87
CA ARG A 158 -5.01 -12.47 -5.90
C ARG A 158 -6.47 -12.86 -5.72
N LYS A 159 -6.87 -13.23 -4.50
CA LYS A 159 -8.22 -13.73 -4.21
C LYS A 159 -9.28 -12.63 -4.17
N THR A 160 -8.95 -11.47 -3.62
CA THR A 160 -9.94 -10.47 -3.22
C THR A 160 -9.88 -9.20 -4.07
N LEU A 161 -8.68 -8.76 -4.46
CA LEU A 161 -8.47 -7.43 -5.05
C LEU A 161 -8.20 -7.45 -6.56
N ALA A 162 -7.74 -8.58 -7.13
CA ALA A 162 -7.28 -8.65 -8.52
C ALA A 162 -8.34 -8.16 -9.52
N THR A 163 -9.58 -8.64 -9.41
CA THR A 163 -10.68 -8.20 -10.28
C THR A 163 -10.99 -6.70 -10.11
N TRP A 164 -10.94 -6.18 -8.88
CA TRP A 164 -11.19 -4.76 -8.61
C TRP A 164 -10.07 -3.87 -9.17
N LEU A 165 -8.80 -4.27 -8.98
CA LEU A 165 -7.63 -3.60 -9.52
C LEU A 165 -7.67 -3.57 -11.05
N ARG A 166 -8.01 -4.69 -11.69
CA ARG A 166 -8.12 -4.77 -13.16
C ARG A 166 -9.15 -3.77 -13.70
N ARG A 167 -10.33 -3.70 -13.08
CA ARG A 167 -11.39 -2.73 -13.43
C ARG A 167 -10.97 -1.27 -13.26
N ARG A 168 -9.98 -0.99 -12.41
CA ARG A 168 -9.41 0.35 -12.21
C ARG A 168 -8.26 0.67 -13.17
N GLY A 169 -7.80 -0.28 -13.97
CA GLY A 169 -6.61 -0.13 -14.81
C GLY A 169 -5.29 -0.43 -14.09
N GLY A 170 -5.35 -1.11 -12.95
CA GLY A 170 -4.20 -1.55 -12.17
C GLY A 170 -3.74 -0.57 -11.09
N TRP A 171 -2.51 -0.79 -10.60
CA TRP A 171 -1.97 -0.11 -9.43
C TRP A 171 -1.74 1.39 -9.61
N THR A 172 -1.52 1.85 -10.84
CA THR A 172 -1.32 3.28 -11.16
C THR A 172 -2.57 4.12 -10.94
N ASP A 173 -3.76 3.52 -10.82
CA ASP A 173 -5.00 4.24 -10.53
C ASP A 173 -4.97 4.95 -9.17
N VAL A 174 -4.21 4.43 -8.19
CA VAL A 174 -4.06 5.08 -6.87
C VAL A 174 -3.45 6.48 -6.98
N LEU A 175 -2.67 6.74 -8.03
CA LEU A 175 -2.05 8.05 -8.26
C LEU A 175 -3.10 9.16 -8.45
N LYS A 176 -4.30 8.81 -8.92
CA LYS A 176 -5.43 9.76 -9.04
C LYS A 176 -6.04 10.13 -7.69
N CYS A 177 -5.78 9.35 -6.63
CA CYS A 177 -6.29 9.62 -5.29
C CYS A 177 -5.49 10.70 -4.56
N VAL A 178 -4.30 11.03 -5.06
CA VAL A 178 -3.49 12.13 -4.55
C VAL A 178 -3.63 13.28 -5.52
N VAL A 179 -4.13 14.43 -5.06
CA VAL A 179 -4.00 15.66 -5.83
C VAL A 179 -2.50 15.87 -6.02
N SER A 180 -2.02 15.71 -7.25
CA SER A 180 -0.68 16.12 -7.65
C SER A 180 -0.54 17.57 -7.20
N THR A 181 0.12 17.76 -6.07
CA THR A 181 0.51 19.10 -5.65
C THR A 181 1.46 19.53 -6.75
N ASP A 182 1.02 20.48 -7.57
CA ASP A 182 1.80 20.96 -8.71
C ASP A 182 3.27 21.09 -8.31
N PRO A 183 4.23 20.65 -9.14
CA PRO A 183 5.64 20.82 -8.82
C PRO A 183 6.00 22.29 -8.51
N GLY A 184 5.24 23.25 -9.05
CA GLY A 184 5.35 24.68 -8.70
C GLY A 184 4.98 25.02 -7.24
N LEU A 185 4.16 24.21 -6.58
CA LEU A 185 3.83 24.38 -5.16
C LEU A 185 4.86 23.75 -4.22
N ARG A 186 5.68 22.77 -4.68
CA ARG A 186 6.80 22.26 -3.87
C ARG A 186 7.82 23.35 -3.55
N SER A 187 7.95 24.38 -4.39
CA SER A 187 8.84 25.52 -4.14
C SER A 187 8.32 26.49 -3.07
N HIS A 188 7.04 26.46 -2.72
CA HIS A 188 6.55 27.22 -1.59
C HIS A 188 6.68 26.38 -0.32
N TRP A 189 7.86 26.44 0.31
CA TRP A 189 8.09 26.03 1.69
C TRP A 189 6.95 26.46 2.63
N LEU A 190 6.27 27.57 2.34
CA LEU A 190 5.06 28.04 3.00
C LEU A 190 3.91 27.04 2.96
N VAL A 191 3.64 26.38 1.83
CA VAL A 191 2.56 25.38 1.74
C VAL A 191 2.95 24.12 2.50
N ALA A 192 4.20 23.68 2.40
CA ALA A 192 4.68 22.56 3.21
C ALA A 192 4.61 22.88 4.71
N ALA A 193 4.98 24.10 5.11
CA ALA A 193 4.88 24.58 6.49
C ALA A 193 3.42 24.71 6.95
N LEU A 194 2.51 25.25 6.13
CA LEU A 194 1.08 25.35 6.42
C LEU A 194 0.42 23.98 6.53
N CYS A 195 0.75 23.05 5.64
CA CYS A 195 0.28 21.67 5.73
C CYS A 195 0.84 20.99 6.98
N SER A 196 2.11 21.21 7.31
CA SER A 196 2.73 20.66 8.52
C SER A 196 2.14 21.28 9.78
N PHE A 197 1.82 22.57 9.76
CA PHE A 197 1.19 23.30 10.85
C PHE A 197 -0.27 22.89 11.02
N GLY A 198 -1.06 22.79 9.94
CA GLY A 198 -2.42 22.26 9.98
C GLY A 198 -2.45 20.82 10.48
N ARG A 199 -1.46 20.00 10.11
CA ARG A 199 -1.26 18.65 10.66
C ARG A 199 -0.91 18.67 12.14
N PHE A 200 -0.01 19.57 12.56
CA PHE A 200 0.36 19.75 13.96
C PHE A 200 -0.83 20.23 14.80
N LEU A 201 -1.60 21.19 14.32
CA LEU A 201 -2.82 21.67 14.97
C LEU A 201 -3.85 20.55 15.10
N LYS A 202 -4.02 19.72 14.07
CA LYS A 202 -4.94 18.59 14.14
C LYS A 202 -4.47 17.56 15.16
N ALA A 203 -3.18 17.23 15.17
CA ALA A 203 -2.60 16.33 16.17
C ALA A 203 -2.69 16.90 17.59
N ALA A 204 -2.37 18.18 17.77
CA ALA A 204 -2.48 18.88 19.04
C ALA A 204 -3.92 18.93 19.54
N PHE A 205 -4.90 19.20 18.65
CA PHE A 205 -6.31 19.15 18.99
C PHE A 205 -6.74 17.77 19.50
N PHE A 206 -6.28 16.68 18.86
CA PHE A 206 -6.55 15.32 19.32
C PHE A 206 -5.86 14.95 20.64
N VAL A 207 -4.66 15.48 20.91
CA VAL A 207 -3.93 15.23 22.16
C VAL A 207 -4.46 16.09 23.32
N LEU A 208 -4.91 17.31 23.03
CA LEU A 208 -5.34 18.29 24.03
C LEU A 208 -6.82 18.21 24.37
N LEU A 209 -7.66 17.63 23.50
CA LEU A 209 -9.03 17.34 23.89
C LEU A 209 -9.03 16.12 24.81
N PRO A 210 -9.38 16.27 26.09
CA PRO A 210 -9.56 15.15 26.99
C PRO A 210 -10.75 14.33 26.47
N GLU A 211 -10.57 13.02 26.34
CA GLU A 211 -11.70 12.12 26.11
C GLU A 211 -12.73 12.35 27.24
N ARG A 212 -13.91 12.85 26.86
CA ARG A 212 -15.12 12.79 27.68
C ARG A 212 -15.79 11.45 27.45
#